data_AF-A0A556C4R0-F1
#
_entry.id   AF-A0A556C4R0-F1
#
_cell.length_a   1.000
_cell.length_b   1.000
_cell.length_c   1.000
_cell.angle_alpha   90.00
_cell.angle_beta   90.00
_cell.angle_gamma   90.00
#
_symmetry.space_group_name_H-M   'P 1'
#
loop_
_entity.id
_entity.type
_entity.pdbx_description
1 polymer ?
#
loop_
_entity_poly.entity_id
_entity_poly.type
_entity_poly.pdbx_seq_one_letter_code
_entity_poly.pdbx_strand_id
1 'polypeptide(L)'
;MADGRDDVQEIQAWLNSVFGSNSEWESLDEDGIAGWGTIRGIIRGLQLELGFSGTDVDGVFGNDLKAAVPDLTPPTSEDQTFISIAQSALRVKGYNAPAVGTGEFGHFSDLTVEALGTMCDDANYHATENDYGNPVITDEIWKGLCSQDAYVLVSGGDTEIRTIQRRLNGPGYQPQLGLAPADGIVTPQMTRALISAVQLISGIKSPDGYWGDNTQAEIPSVMTEQDDSSGVWADVLTYGLYLNGFDFVNVQSPNWIDLERTLYQFASFMRLNVIGEGVATEDMITALFISHGNQSRGFDYIIAEPGEHVMGIDLATRLEDKTDTFSNDDAVLSSMHISFVGRYMQNAPDPVLDKEMTLEEIDQLLEMTVEDPDTGMIIGFGIAPIWQTSANGPDYFIPGRGTTDAQLAHTRADALGMPGDVTIFLLCS
;
A
#
# COMPACT_ATOMS: atom_id res chain seq x y z
N MET A 1 -12.27 0.10 -27.95
CA MET A 1 -11.23 1.12 -28.19
C MET A 1 -11.75 2.36 -27.52
N ALA A 2 -11.00 2.95 -26.59
CA ALA A 2 -11.40 4.25 -26.05
C ALA A 2 -11.24 5.25 -27.20
N ASP A 3 -12.31 5.99 -27.51
CA ASP A 3 -12.22 7.06 -28.51
C ASP A 3 -11.32 8.16 -27.93
N GLY A 4 -10.31 8.58 -28.71
CA GLY A 4 -9.39 9.63 -28.32
C GLY A 4 -10.10 10.96 -28.09
N ARG A 5 -9.54 11.80 -27.22
CA ARG A 5 -10.08 13.13 -26.93
C ARG A 5 -9.44 14.17 -27.85
N ASP A 6 -10.27 14.97 -28.53
CA ASP A 6 -9.83 16.03 -29.45
C ASP A 6 -8.84 17.00 -28.77
N ASP A 7 -9.10 17.39 -27.52
CA ASP A 7 -8.24 18.32 -26.79
C ASP A 7 -6.87 17.73 -26.46
N VAL A 8 -6.78 16.42 -26.24
CA VAL A 8 -5.52 15.71 -26.02
C VAL A 8 -4.75 15.57 -27.32
N GLN A 9 -5.45 15.34 -28.43
CA GLN A 9 -4.84 15.30 -29.76
C GLN A 9 -4.22 16.64 -30.13
N GLU A 10 -4.91 17.75 -29.86
CA GLU A 10 -4.39 19.10 -30.05
C GLU A 10 -3.13 19.37 -29.21
N ILE A 11 -3.09 18.87 -27.96
CA ILE A 11 -1.91 18.94 -27.10
C ILE A 11 -0.74 18.14 -27.68
N GLN A 12 -0.98 16.91 -28.12
CA GLN A 12 0.05 16.06 -28.74
C GLN A 12 0.64 16.74 -29.99
N ALA A 13 -0.21 17.31 -30.84
CA ALA A 13 0.21 18.06 -32.03
C ALA A 13 0.98 19.33 -31.68
N TRP A 14 0.56 20.06 -30.64
CA TRP A 14 1.28 21.24 -30.15
C TRP A 14 2.68 20.87 -29.63
N LEU A 15 2.80 19.82 -28.82
CA LEU A 15 4.10 19.31 -28.33
C LEU A 15 5.02 18.94 -29.49
N ASN A 16 4.52 18.18 -30.48
CA ASN A 16 5.27 17.84 -31.70
C ASN A 16 5.71 19.10 -32.48
N SER A 17 4.86 20.12 -32.57
CA SER A 17 5.18 21.35 -33.28
C SER A 17 6.23 22.20 -32.56
N VAL A 18 6.19 22.27 -31.22
CA VAL A 18 7.11 23.10 -30.44
C VAL A 18 8.48 22.42 -30.32
N PHE A 19 8.50 21.13 -29.98
CA PHE A 19 9.74 20.42 -29.64
C PHE A 19 10.29 19.56 -30.78
N GLY A 20 9.51 19.26 -31.84
CA GLY A 20 9.90 18.30 -32.88
C GLY A 20 11.08 18.68 -33.77
N SER A 21 11.60 19.90 -33.66
CA SER A 21 12.87 20.27 -34.30
C SER A 21 14.11 19.88 -33.47
N ASN A 22 13.93 19.57 -32.19
CA ASN A 22 14.99 19.08 -31.32
C ASN A 22 15.29 17.60 -31.63
N SER A 23 16.56 17.26 -31.79
CA SER A 23 17.00 15.89 -32.11
C SER A 23 16.72 14.86 -31.01
N GLU A 24 16.45 15.32 -29.79
CA GLU A 24 16.17 14.50 -28.61
C GLU A 24 14.65 14.34 -28.39
N TRP A 25 13.81 15.01 -29.20
CA TRP A 25 12.38 14.82 -29.17
C TRP A 25 11.96 13.48 -29.78
N GLU A 26 11.14 12.74 -29.04
CA GLU A 26 10.45 11.55 -29.54
C GLU A 26 9.03 11.97 -29.97
N SER A 27 8.73 11.86 -31.27
CA SER A 27 7.43 12.24 -31.83
C SER A 27 6.30 11.48 -31.14
N LEU A 28 5.26 12.20 -30.75
CA LEU A 28 4.04 11.62 -30.19
C LEU A 28 3.09 11.19 -31.30
N ASP A 29 2.37 10.09 -31.05
CA ASP A 29 1.18 9.77 -31.82
C ASP A 29 0.07 10.77 -31.46
N GLU A 30 -0.50 11.43 -32.46
CA GLU A 30 -1.60 12.40 -32.30
C GLU A 30 -2.94 11.66 -32.29
N ASP A 31 -3.12 10.76 -31.33
CA ASP A 31 -4.24 9.82 -31.21
C ASP A 31 -5.31 10.23 -30.19
N GLY A 32 -5.09 11.32 -29.46
CA GLY A 32 -5.99 11.82 -28.41
C GLY A 32 -6.02 10.97 -27.14
N ILE A 33 -5.10 10.03 -26.94
CA ILE A 33 -5.08 9.15 -25.77
C ILE A 33 -4.33 9.83 -24.61
N ALA A 34 -5.03 10.07 -23.50
CA ALA A 34 -4.47 10.61 -22.25
C ALA A 34 -3.68 9.54 -21.45
N GLY A 35 -2.69 8.90 -22.09
CA GLY A 35 -1.90 7.81 -21.53
C GLY A 35 -0.42 8.16 -21.30
N TRP A 36 0.38 7.13 -21.04
CA TRP A 36 1.82 7.27 -20.78
C TRP A 36 2.59 7.93 -21.93
N GLY A 37 2.19 7.71 -23.19
CA GLY A 37 2.82 8.38 -24.34
C GLY A 37 2.74 9.91 -24.21
N THR A 38 1.54 10.43 -23.97
CA THR A 38 1.29 11.86 -23.78
C THR A 38 1.97 12.42 -22.53
N ILE A 39 1.91 11.72 -21.39
CA ILE A 39 2.61 12.16 -20.16
C ILE A 39 4.14 12.21 -20.37
N ARG A 40 4.74 11.21 -21.02
CA ARG A 40 6.18 11.23 -21.35
C ARG A 40 6.52 12.37 -22.30
N GLY A 41 5.64 12.69 -23.26
CA GLY A 41 5.77 13.86 -24.12
C GLY A 41 5.80 15.18 -23.34
N ILE A 42 4.87 15.35 -22.39
CA ILE A 42 4.83 16.51 -21.48
C ILE A 42 6.14 16.61 -20.69
N ILE A 43 6.61 15.51 -20.10
CA ILE A 43 7.85 15.49 -19.32
C ILE A 43 9.07 15.84 -20.19
N ARG A 44 9.17 15.30 -21.41
CA ARG A 44 10.27 15.63 -22.34
C ARG A 44 10.23 17.09 -22.76
N GLY A 45 9.05 17.64 -23.02
CA GLY A 45 8.89 19.06 -23.33
C GLY A 45 9.42 19.92 -22.18
N LEU A 46 9.10 19.55 -20.94
CA LEU A 46 9.57 20.24 -19.74
C LEU A 46 11.10 20.12 -19.55
N GLN A 47 11.66 18.92 -19.74
CA GLN A 47 13.11 18.67 -19.71
C GLN A 47 13.84 19.55 -20.74
N LEU A 48 13.37 19.55 -21.99
CA LEU A 48 13.95 20.34 -23.08
C LEU A 48 13.86 21.85 -22.82
N GLU A 49 12.72 22.32 -22.32
CA GLU A 49 12.53 23.74 -21.97
C GLU A 49 13.47 24.17 -20.84
N LEU A 50 13.75 23.27 -19.89
CA LEU A 50 14.75 23.49 -18.83
C LEU A 50 16.21 23.29 -19.28
N GLY A 51 16.43 22.95 -20.55
CA GLY A 51 17.77 22.77 -21.13
C GLY A 51 18.45 21.44 -20.77
N PHE A 52 17.69 20.42 -20.36
CA PHE A 52 18.20 19.06 -20.24
C PHE A 52 18.64 18.56 -21.61
N SER A 53 19.59 17.63 -21.66
CA SER A 53 20.10 17.09 -22.92
C SER A 53 20.59 15.65 -22.80
N GLY A 54 20.81 14.99 -23.93
CA GLY A 54 21.32 13.64 -24.03
C GLY A 54 20.41 12.63 -23.36
N THR A 55 20.96 11.85 -22.43
CA THR A 55 20.22 10.82 -21.69
C THR A 55 19.24 11.39 -20.67
N ASP A 56 19.32 12.70 -20.38
CA ASP A 56 18.50 13.34 -19.35
C ASP A 56 17.13 13.78 -19.92
N VAL A 57 16.89 13.63 -21.23
CA VAL A 57 15.61 13.84 -21.91
C VAL A 57 14.90 12.49 -22.09
N ASP A 58 14.62 11.83 -20.98
CA ASP A 58 14.11 10.45 -20.94
C ASP A 58 12.58 10.36 -20.83
N GLY A 59 11.89 11.47 -20.54
CA GLY A 59 10.45 11.48 -20.27
C GLY A 59 10.08 10.93 -18.89
N VAL A 60 11.00 10.96 -17.93
CA VAL A 60 10.79 10.55 -16.53
C VAL A 60 10.87 11.76 -15.61
N PHE A 61 9.85 11.93 -14.76
CA PHE A 61 9.86 12.97 -13.73
C PHE A 61 10.69 12.51 -12.52
N GLY A 62 12.01 12.60 -12.65
CA GLY A 62 12.99 12.26 -11.62
C GLY A 62 13.33 13.41 -10.65
N ASN A 63 14.21 13.14 -9.70
CA ASN A 63 14.63 14.12 -8.68
C ASN A 63 15.33 15.34 -9.30
N ASP A 64 16.13 15.17 -10.35
CA ASP A 64 16.82 16.28 -11.00
C ASP A 64 15.83 17.22 -11.70
N LEU A 65 14.82 16.66 -12.36
CA LEU A 65 13.74 17.45 -12.95
C LEU A 65 12.91 18.15 -11.86
N LYS A 66 12.55 17.44 -10.80
CA LYS A 66 11.84 18.01 -9.64
C LYS A 66 12.58 19.20 -9.02
N ALA A 67 13.91 19.14 -8.94
CA ALA A 67 14.73 20.23 -8.41
C ALA A 67 14.88 21.42 -9.38
N ALA A 68 14.65 21.21 -10.68
CA ALA A 68 14.86 22.22 -11.72
C ALA A 68 13.59 22.98 -12.13
N VAL A 69 12.40 22.39 -11.95
CA VAL A 69 11.14 23.02 -12.36
C VAL A 69 10.88 24.33 -11.60
N PRO A 70 10.36 25.37 -12.28
CA PRO A 70 10.03 26.63 -11.63
C PRO A 70 8.70 26.54 -10.88
N ASP A 71 8.58 27.32 -9.80
CA ASP A 71 7.28 27.60 -9.20
C ASP A 71 6.49 28.55 -10.12
N LEU A 72 5.32 28.14 -10.59
CA LEU A 72 4.42 29.02 -11.34
C LEU A 72 3.43 29.68 -10.39
N THR A 73 3.78 30.88 -9.91
CA THR A 73 2.98 31.66 -8.95
C THR A 73 2.22 32.80 -9.64
N PRO A 74 0.88 32.79 -9.68
CA PRO A 74 0.12 33.89 -10.29
C PRO A 74 0.21 35.19 -9.46
N PRO A 75 0.32 36.38 -10.08
CA PRO A 75 0.61 36.61 -11.49
C PRO A 75 2.08 36.28 -11.78
N THR A 76 2.34 35.49 -12.82
CA THR A 76 3.70 35.10 -13.22
C THR A 76 4.08 35.73 -14.55
N SER A 77 5.36 36.04 -14.72
CA SER A 77 5.99 36.40 -16.00
C SER A 77 6.92 35.31 -16.53
N GLU A 78 6.80 34.09 -16.01
CA GLU A 78 7.53 32.91 -16.49
C GLU A 78 7.26 32.63 -17.98
N ASP A 79 8.12 31.82 -18.59
CA ASP A 79 8.00 31.49 -20.01
C ASP A 79 6.61 30.90 -20.33
N GLN A 80 6.01 31.37 -21.43
CA GLN A 80 4.70 30.92 -21.88
C GLN A 80 4.69 29.40 -22.14
N THR A 81 5.84 28.82 -22.47
CA THR A 81 6.00 27.39 -22.72
C THR A 81 5.79 26.58 -21.44
N PHE A 82 6.35 27.00 -20.29
CA PHE A 82 6.09 26.33 -19.01
C PHE A 82 4.61 26.34 -18.66
N ILE A 83 3.95 27.49 -18.82
CA ILE A 83 2.52 27.63 -18.56
C ILE A 83 1.70 26.75 -19.52
N SER A 84 2.07 26.70 -20.79
CA SER A 84 1.43 25.85 -21.82
C SER A 84 1.56 24.36 -21.49
N ILE A 85 2.73 23.92 -21.01
CA ILE A 85 2.97 22.54 -20.55
C ILE A 85 2.08 22.23 -19.34
N ALA A 86 2.01 23.12 -18.35
CA ALA A 86 1.16 22.94 -17.17
C ALA A 86 -0.33 22.83 -17.54
N GLN A 87 -0.82 23.73 -18.40
CA GLN A 87 -2.21 23.71 -18.90
C GLN A 87 -2.50 22.42 -19.67
N SER A 88 -1.54 21.96 -20.47
CA SER A 88 -1.62 20.68 -21.19
C SER A 88 -1.74 19.50 -20.22
N ALA A 89 -0.93 19.47 -19.17
CA ALA A 89 -0.98 18.42 -18.15
C ALA A 89 -2.30 18.42 -17.36
N LEU A 90 -2.81 19.60 -16.99
CA LEU A 90 -4.13 19.75 -16.36
C LEU A 90 -5.23 19.16 -17.25
N ARG A 91 -5.24 19.49 -18.55
CA ARG A 91 -6.20 18.94 -19.52
C ARG A 91 -6.07 17.43 -19.67
N VAL A 92 -4.85 16.90 -19.77
CA VAL A 92 -4.62 15.45 -19.86
C VAL A 92 -5.21 14.74 -18.64
N LYS A 93 -5.09 15.31 -17.44
CA LYS A 93 -5.74 14.81 -16.21
C LYS A 93 -7.26 15.02 -16.14
N GLY A 94 -7.83 15.82 -17.03
CA GLY A 94 -9.27 16.06 -17.13
C GLY A 94 -9.73 17.38 -16.51
N TYR A 95 -8.82 18.25 -16.09
CA TYR A 95 -9.14 19.59 -15.56
C TYR A 95 -9.30 20.61 -16.69
N ASN A 96 -10.27 21.51 -16.55
CA ASN A 96 -10.65 22.46 -17.59
C ASN A 96 -9.71 23.68 -17.64
N ALA A 97 -8.48 23.50 -18.12
CA ALA A 97 -7.54 24.58 -18.40
C ALA A 97 -7.73 25.15 -19.83
N PRO A 98 -7.14 26.32 -20.16
CA PRO A 98 -7.14 26.86 -21.52
C PRO A 98 -6.72 25.82 -22.58
N ALA A 99 -7.49 25.75 -23.66
CA ALA A 99 -7.20 24.83 -24.78
C ALA A 99 -6.12 25.40 -25.71
N VAL A 100 -5.40 24.53 -26.39
CA VAL A 100 -4.39 24.90 -27.40
C VAL A 100 -5.02 25.85 -28.43
N GLY A 101 -4.28 26.91 -28.81
CA GLY A 101 -4.74 27.89 -29.80
C GLY A 101 -5.75 28.92 -29.30
N THR A 102 -6.17 28.84 -28.04
CA THR A 102 -6.92 29.94 -27.39
C THR A 102 -5.98 31.07 -26.98
N GLY A 103 -6.50 32.30 -26.86
CA GLY A 103 -5.71 33.46 -26.44
C GLY A 103 -5.25 33.43 -24.97
N GLU A 104 -5.69 32.43 -24.20
CA GLU A 104 -5.28 32.21 -22.80
C GLU A 104 -4.24 31.09 -22.65
N PHE A 105 -4.02 30.30 -23.71
CA PHE A 105 -3.02 29.24 -23.69
C PHE A 105 -1.60 29.85 -23.62
N GLY A 106 -0.80 29.37 -22.66
CA GLY A 106 0.51 29.97 -22.32
C GLY A 106 0.44 31.19 -21.39
N HIS A 107 -0.75 31.53 -20.88
CA HIS A 107 -0.94 32.56 -19.87
C HIS A 107 -1.59 31.98 -18.62
N PHE A 108 -1.05 32.28 -17.43
CA PHE A 108 -1.60 31.80 -16.16
C PHE A 108 -2.89 32.59 -15.84
N SER A 109 -3.96 32.31 -16.58
CA SER A 109 -5.26 32.98 -16.54
C SER A 109 -6.11 32.51 -15.37
N ASP A 110 -7.24 33.18 -15.14
CA ASP A 110 -8.25 32.78 -14.16
C ASP A 110 -8.74 31.34 -14.40
N LEU A 111 -8.83 30.90 -15.66
CA LEU A 111 -9.19 29.51 -15.99
C LEU A 111 -8.09 28.51 -15.59
N THR A 112 -6.82 28.92 -15.63
CA THR A 112 -5.71 28.08 -15.13
C THR A 112 -5.74 27.98 -13.60
N VAL A 113 -6.04 29.10 -12.93
CA VAL A 113 -6.25 29.15 -11.47
C VAL A 113 -7.40 28.23 -11.06
N GLU A 114 -8.55 28.30 -11.75
CA GLU A 114 -9.73 27.46 -11.47
C GLU A 114 -9.45 25.96 -11.71
N ALA A 115 -8.79 25.62 -12.82
CA ALA A 115 -8.44 24.24 -13.14
C ALA A 115 -7.50 23.63 -12.09
N LEU A 116 -6.46 24.38 -11.70
CA LEU A 116 -5.53 23.94 -10.66
C LEU A 116 -6.21 23.88 -9.29
N GLY A 117 -7.06 24.86 -8.96
CA GLY A 117 -7.85 24.85 -7.72
C GLY A 117 -8.73 23.63 -7.61
N THR A 118 -9.42 23.25 -8.69
CA THR A 118 -10.25 22.03 -8.74
C THR A 118 -9.41 20.77 -8.50
N MET A 119 -8.21 20.69 -9.09
CA MET A 119 -7.29 19.57 -8.85
C MET A 119 -6.85 19.50 -7.38
N CYS A 120 -6.49 20.64 -6.80
CA CYS A 120 -6.10 20.75 -5.40
C CYS A 120 -7.27 20.36 -4.46
N ASP A 121 -8.49 20.82 -4.73
CA ASP A 121 -9.70 20.47 -3.99
C ASP A 121 -9.98 18.95 -4.05
N ASP A 122 -9.87 18.37 -5.25
CA ASP A 122 -10.07 16.94 -5.48
C ASP A 122 -9.06 16.11 -4.67
N ALA A 123 -7.79 16.51 -4.67
CA ALA A 123 -6.75 15.86 -3.90
C ALA A 123 -6.76 16.21 -2.40
N ASN A 124 -7.45 17.29 -2.00
CA ASN A 124 -7.31 17.95 -0.69
C ASN A 124 -5.86 18.40 -0.40
N TYR A 125 -5.22 19.04 -1.38
CA TYR A 125 -3.84 19.50 -1.30
C TYR A 125 -3.76 21.01 -1.46
N HIS A 126 -3.73 21.73 -0.33
CA HIS A 126 -3.71 23.20 -0.26
C HIS A 126 -2.43 23.75 0.36
N ALA A 127 -1.34 22.96 0.35
CA ALA A 127 -0.06 23.39 0.92
C ALA A 127 0.64 24.48 0.09
N THR A 128 0.11 24.81 -1.09
CA THR A 128 0.77 25.58 -2.14
C THR A 128 -0.15 26.67 -2.67
N GLU A 129 -0.40 27.69 -1.85
CA GLU A 129 -1.13 28.91 -2.21
C GLU A 129 -0.24 30.14 -2.06
N ASN A 130 -0.45 31.15 -2.89
CA ASN A 130 0.23 32.43 -2.76
C ASN A 130 -0.45 33.31 -1.68
N ASP A 131 0.09 34.51 -1.43
CA ASP A 131 -0.45 35.47 -0.44
C ASP A 131 -1.91 35.92 -0.71
N TYR A 132 -2.45 35.63 -1.90
CA TYR A 132 -3.82 35.96 -2.30
C TYR A 132 -4.77 34.75 -2.26
N GLY A 133 -4.30 33.57 -1.82
CA GLY A 133 -5.08 32.33 -1.76
C GLY A 133 -5.25 31.64 -3.13
N ASN A 134 -4.46 32.02 -4.14
CA ASN A 134 -4.46 31.31 -5.42
C ASN A 134 -3.46 30.16 -5.38
N PRO A 135 -3.81 28.98 -5.94
CA PRO A 135 -2.90 27.84 -5.99
C PRO A 135 -1.67 28.15 -6.86
N VAL A 136 -0.54 27.59 -6.45
CA VAL A 136 0.77 27.69 -7.10
C VAL A 136 1.17 26.32 -7.62
N ILE A 137 1.71 26.26 -8.84
CA ILE A 137 2.32 25.02 -9.35
C ILE A 137 3.74 24.96 -8.82
N THR A 138 3.93 24.23 -7.71
CA THR A 138 5.25 23.92 -7.15
C THR A 138 5.84 22.66 -7.75
N ASP A 139 7.07 22.31 -7.36
CA ASP A 139 7.74 21.06 -7.71
C ASP A 139 6.92 19.79 -7.41
N GLU A 140 6.10 19.78 -6.36
CA GLU A 140 5.23 18.65 -6.01
C GLU A 140 3.95 18.61 -6.87
N ILE A 141 3.37 19.77 -7.19
CA ILE A 141 2.27 19.85 -8.16
C ILE A 141 2.76 19.44 -9.56
N TRP A 142 3.96 19.88 -9.97
CA TRP A 142 4.57 19.46 -11.24
C TRP A 142 4.72 17.94 -11.32
N LYS A 143 5.22 17.31 -10.26
CA LYS A 143 5.33 15.86 -10.15
C LYS A 143 3.97 15.19 -10.31
N GLY A 144 2.94 15.73 -9.65
CA GLY A 144 1.57 15.27 -9.78
C GLY A 144 1.05 15.41 -11.21
N LEU A 145 1.16 16.59 -11.82
CA LEU A 145 0.79 16.89 -13.21
C LEU A 145 1.46 15.92 -14.20
N CYS A 146 2.70 15.53 -13.93
CA CYS A 146 3.50 14.63 -14.76
C CYS A 146 3.37 13.14 -14.37
N SER A 147 2.32 12.75 -13.64
CA SER A 147 2.04 11.35 -13.29
C SER A 147 0.72 10.86 -13.89
N GLN A 148 0.50 9.54 -13.83
CA GLN A 148 -0.79 8.90 -14.13
C GLN A 148 -1.74 8.89 -12.93
N ASP A 149 -1.38 9.58 -11.85
CA ASP A 149 -2.21 9.63 -10.65
C ASP A 149 -3.52 10.36 -10.94
N ALA A 150 -4.63 9.77 -10.50
CA ALA A 150 -5.94 10.39 -10.51
C ALA A 150 -6.25 10.96 -9.11
N TYR A 151 -6.86 12.13 -9.07
CA TYR A 151 -7.27 12.80 -7.82
C TYR A 151 -8.80 12.76 -7.60
N VAL A 152 -9.51 12.13 -8.53
CA VAL A 152 -10.95 11.87 -8.48
C VAL A 152 -11.20 10.39 -8.30
N LEU A 153 -12.33 10.03 -7.70
CA LEU A 153 -12.75 8.64 -7.56
C LEU A 153 -12.84 7.97 -8.93
N VAL A 154 -12.04 6.93 -9.15
CA VAL A 154 -12.07 6.17 -10.41
C VAL A 154 -13.17 5.10 -10.40
N SER A 155 -13.49 4.56 -11.57
CA SER A 155 -14.42 3.44 -11.66
C SER A 155 -13.88 2.23 -10.90
N GLY A 156 -14.70 1.67 -9.99
CA GLY A 156 -14.29 0.57 -9.11
C GLY A 156 -13.49 1.02 -7.88
N GLY A 157 -13.22 2.31 -7.71
CA GLY A 157 -12.62 2.86 -6.50
C GLY A 157 -13.61 2.92 -5.34
N ASP A 158 -13.06 2.89 -4.13
CA ASP A 158 -13.79 2.98 -2.87
C ASP A 158 -13.80 4.43 -2.35
N THR A 159 -14.99 4.91 -1.97
CA THR A 159 -15.19 6.29 -1.50
C THR A 159 -14.50 6.59 -0.17
N GLU A 160 -14.43 5.62 0.73
CA GLU A 160 -13.79 5.76 2.03
C GLU A 160 -12.26 5.66 1.89
N ILE A 161 -11.76 4.78 1.00
CA ILE A 161 -10.34 4.80 0.60
C ILE A 161 -9.95 6.16 0.02
N ARG A 162 -10.79 6.74 -0.84
CA ARG A 162 -10.55 8.10 -1.35
C ARG A 162 -10.53 9.14 -0.24
N THR A 163 -11.43 9.03 0.74
CA THR A 163 -11.41 9.92 1.91
C THR A 163 -10.10 9.82 2.68
N ILE A 164 -9.58 8.61 2.91
CA ILE A 164 -8.28 8.40 3.56
C ILE A 164 -7.16 9.04 2.74
N GLN A 165 -7.11 8.79 1.44
CA GLN A 165 -6.10 9.39 0.54
C GLN A 165 -6.12 10.93 0.61
N ARG A 166 -7.30 11.56 0.53
CA ARG A 166 -7.45 13.02 0.67
C ARG A 166 -7.01 13.52 2.04
N ARG A 167 -7.29 12.77 3.11
CA ARG A 167 -6.84 13.13 4.47
C ARG A 167 -5.32 13.07 4.61
N LEU A 168 -4.66 12.09 3.99
CA LEU A 168 -3.20 11.99 3.94
C LEU A 168 -2.53 13.11 3.12
N ASN A 169 -3.19 13.57 2.05
CA ASN A 169 -2.74 14.74 1.28
C ASN A 169 -2.91 16.07 2.04
N GLY A 170 -3.76 16.09 3.07
CA GLY A 170 -4.14 17.29 3.80
C GLY A 170 -2.98 17.97 4.55
N PRO A 171 -3.17 19.23 4.98
CA PRO A 171 -2.10 20.09 5.50
C PRO A 171 -1.42 19.54 6.78
N GLY A 172 -2.06 18.63 7.52
CA GLY A 172 -1.48 18.03 8.72
C GLY A 172 -0.24 17.16 8.46
N TYR A 173 -0.02 16.72 7.21
CA TYR A 173 1.10 15.85 6.84
C TYR A 173 2.04 16.48 5.80
N GLN A 174 1.80 17.75 5.46
CA GLN A 174 2.60 18.49 4.48
C GLN A 174 3.68 19.33 5.16
N PRO A 175 4.85 19.49 4.52
CA PRO A 175 5.20 19.05 3.17
C PRO A 175 5.72 17.61 3.06
N GLN A 176 5.77 16.83 4.14
CA GLN A 176 6.56 15.59 4.19
C GLN A 176 5.99 14.44 3.36
N LEU A 177 4.66 14.33 3.21
CA LEU A 177 4.04 13.27 2.40
C LEU A 177 3.99 13.60 0.89
N GLY A 178 4.00 14.88 0.54
CA GLY A 178 3.79 15.31 -0.84
C GLY A 178 2.37 15.04 -1.33
N LEU A 179 2.19 15.06 -2.66
CA LEU A 179 0.90 14.82 -3.30
C LEU A 179 0.81 13.37 -3.79
N ALA A 180 -0.22 12.66 -3.33
CA ALA A 180 -0.53 11.30 -3.73
C ALA A 180 -1.90 11.20 -4.46
N PRO A 181 -2.17 10.12 -5.22
CA PRO A 181 -3.48 9.86 -5.80
C PRO A 181 -4.61 9.92 -4.78
N ALA A 182 -5.80 10.34 -5.23
CA ALA A 182 -7.06 10.33 -4.48
C ALA A 182 -8.15 9.61 -5.30
N ASP A 183 -7.80 8.42 -5.79
CA ASP A 183 -8.56 7.61 -6.75
C ASP A 183 -9.48 6.56 -6.13
N GLY A 184 -9.36 6.30 -4.83
CA GLY A 184 -10.10 5.26 -4.12
C GLY A 184 -9.51 3.86 -4.25
N ILE A 185 -8.26 3.71 -4.69
CA ILE A 185 -7.57 2.42 -4.84
C ILE A 185 -6.45 2.28 -3.81
N VAL A 186 -6.43 1.14 -3.11
CA VAL A 186 -5.31 0.78 -2.24
C VAL A 186 -4.11 0.39 -3.10
N THR A 187 -3.03 1.16 -2.99
CA THR A 187 -1.76 0.93 -3.70
C THR A 187 -0.60 0.89 -2.70
N PRO A 188 0.56 0.33 -3.09
CA PRO A 188 1.77 0.43 -2.27
C PRO A 188 2.18 1.87 -1.92
N GLN A 189 1.85 2.84 -2.78
CA GLN A 189 2.09 4.25 -2.51
C GLN A 189 1.20 4.75 -1.37
N MET A 190 -0.09 4.41 -1.37
CA MET A 190 -1.01 4.75 -0.29
C MET A 190 -0.58 4.12 1.04
N THR A 191 -0.22 2.83 1.05
CA THR A 191 0.19 2.15 2.28
C THR A 191 1.49 2.74 2.84
N ARG A 192 2.45 3.10 1.98
CA ARG A 192 3.66 3.83 2.39
C ARG A 192 3.33 5.21 2.95
N ALA A 193 2.43 5.96 2.33
CA ALA A 193 2.00 7.27 2.83
C ALA A 193 1.34 7.18 4.21
N LEU A 194 0.55 6.13 4.46
CA LEU A 194 -0.05 5.89 5.77
C LEU A 194 1.02 5.56 6.83
N ILE A 195 2.02 4.73 6.51
CA ILE A 195 3.17 4.50 7.41
C ILE A 195 3.95 5.80 7.65
N SER A 196 4.17 6.61 6.61
CA SER A 196 4.80 7.93 6.76
C SER A 196 4.02 8.86 7.69
N ALA A 197 2.68 8.82 7.65
CA ALA A 197 1.85 9.57 8.58
C ALA A 197 2.05 9.10 10.03
N VAL A 198 2.11 7.78 10.27
CA VAL A 198 2.44 7.21 11.59
C VAL A 198 3.81 7.69 12.08
N GLN A 199 4.82 7.64 11.21
CA GLN A 199 6.17 8.12 11.52
C GLN A 199 6.17 9.60 11.92
N LEU A 200 5.45 10.45 11.18
CA LEU A 200 5.34 11.88 11.49
C LEU A 200 4.69 12.15 12.84
N ILE A 201 3.54 11.54 13.12
CA ILE A 201 2.84 11.77 14.39
C ILE A 201 3.61 11.19 15.59
N SER A 202 4.48 10.21 15.34
CA SER A 202 5.41 9.66 16.33
C SER A 202 6.67 10.53 16.52
N GLY A 203 6.84 11.62 15.75
CA GLY A 203 7.94 12.57 15.90
C GLY A 203 9.13 12.36 14.95
N ILE A 204 9.06 11.41 14.02
CA ILE A 204 10.10 11.17 13.01
C ILE A 204 10.03 12.28 11.95
N LYS A 205 11.08 13.10 11.88
CA LYS A 205 11.12 14.31 11.02
C LYS A 205 11.20 14.04 9.53
N SER A 206 11.75 12.89 9.15
CA SER A 206 11.98 12.50 7.75
C SER A 206 11.36 11.13 7.51
N PRO A 207 10.03 11.05 7.40
CA PRO A 207 9.35 9.79 7.17
C PRO A 207 9.76 9.21 5.81
N ASP A 208 9.94 7.89 5.76
CA ASP A 208 10.31 7.14 4.56
C ASP A 208 9.27 6.10 4.15
N GLY A 209 8.23 5.91 4.98
CA GLY A 209 7.16 4.95 4.75
C GLY A 209 7.56 3.49 4.94
N TYR A 210 8.73 3.24 5.55
CA TYR A 210 9.20 1.91 5.91
C TYR A 210 9.12 1.68 7.42
N TRP A 211 8.54 0.54 7.81
CA TRP A 211 8.50 0.16 9.22
C TRP A 211 9.79 -0.57 9.61
N GLY A 212 10.69 0.13 10.29
CA GLY A 212 11.93 -0.44 10.85
C GLY A 212 12.07 -0.17 12.35
N ASP A 213 13.22 -0.54 12.93
CA ASP A 213 13.51 -0.40 14.36
C ASP A 213 13.27 1.02 14.89
N ASN A 214 13.60 2.05 14.10
CA ASN A 214 13.35 3.44 14.47
C ASN A 214 11.86 3.77 14.53
N THR A 215 11.05 3.24 13.62
CA THR A 215 9.59 3.42 13.69
C THR A 215 9.03 2.69 14.88
N GLN A 216 9.45 1.44 15.09
CA GLN A 216 9.01 0.61 16.21
C GLN A 216 9.28 1.29 17.56
N ALA A 217 10.49 1.83 17.76
CA ALA A 217 10.89 2.46 19.02
C ALA A 217 10.08 3.72 19.39
N GLU A 218 9.43 4.36 18.42
CA GLU A 218 8.63 5.58 18.64
C GLU A 218 7.13 5.27 18.80
N ILE A 219 6.70 4.01 18.63
CA ILE A 219 5.31 3.62 18.86
C ILE A 219 5.00 3.68 20.36
N PRO A 220 3.90 4.33 20.77
CA PRO A 220 3.50 4.34 22.17
C PRO A 220 3.24 2.92 22.70
N SER A 221 3.75 2.63 23.90
CA SER A 221 3.55 1.34 24.55
C SER A 221 2.07 1.08 24.87
N VAL A 222 1.39 2.09 25.40
CA VAL A 222 -0.05 2.11 25.66
C VAL A 222 -0.57 3.52 25.43
N MET A 223 -1.76 3.63 24.87
CA MET A 223 -2.42 4.88 24.55
C MET A 223 -3.91 4.79 24.91
N THR A 224 -4.47 5.90 25.37
CA THR A 224 -5.84 6.05 25.88
C THR A 224 -6.47 7.33 25.34
N GLU A 225 -7.79 7.50 25.51
CA GLU A 225 -8.50 8.72 25.11
C GLU A 225 -7.91 9.99 25.76
N GLN A 226 -7.34 9.85 26.97
CA GLN A 226 -6.87 10.95 27.81
C GLN A 226 -5.51 11.50 27.39
N ASP A 227 -4.80 10.81 26.49
CA ASP A 227 -3.51 11.27 25.99
C ASP A 227 -3.69 12.45 25.02
N ASP A 228 -2.84 13.46 25.12
CA ASP A 228 -2.92 14.66 24.27
C ASP A 228 -2.80 14.33 22.76
N SER A 229 -2.13 13.23 22.42
CA SER A 229 -1.95 12.76 21.04
C SER A 229 -3.07 11.83 20.55
N SER A 230 -4.04 11.47 21.40
CA SER A 230 -5.07 10.47 21.08
C SER A 230 -5.85 10.81 19.81
N GLY A 231 -6.11 12.10 19.56
CA GLY A 231 -6.83 12.56 18.37
C GLY A 231 -6.08 12.30 17.06
N VAL A 232 -4.77 12.58 16.99
CA VAL A 232 -3.98 12.34 15.76
C VAL A 232 -3.73 10.86 15.52
N TRP A 233 -3.62 10.06 16.59
CA TRP A 233 -3.58 8.60 16.49
C TRP A 233 -4.92 8.00 16.10
N ALA A 234 -6.03 8.57 16.56
CA ALA A 234 -7.39 8.14 16.20
C ALA A 234 -7.58 8.11 14.68
N ASP A 235 -7.09 9.14 14.00
CA ASP A 235 -7.10 9.25 12.54
C ASP A 235 -6.36 8.09 11.87
N VAL A 236 -5.04 7.97 12.10
CA VAL A 236 -4.22 6.99 11.35
C VAL A 236 -4.56 5.54 11.67
N LEU A 237 -4.95 5.24 12.91
CA LEU A 237 -5.35 3.88 13.31
C LEU A 237 -6.72 3.51 12.72
N THR A 238 -7.65 4.48 12.64
CA THR A 238 -8.93 4.28 11.94
C THR A 238 -8.70 3.95 10.45
N TYR A 239 -7.78 4.67 9.80
CA TYR A 239 -7.43 4.37 8.41
C TYR A 239 -6.81 2.97 8.28
N GLY A 240 -5.89 2.60 9.18
CA GLY A 240 -5.28 1.27 9.21
C GLY A 240 -6.32 0.15 9.39
N LEU A 241 -7.30 0.33 10.27
CA LEU A 241 -8.39 -0.65 10.48
C LEU A 241 -9.23 -0.84 9.22
N TYR A 242 -9.62 0.27 8.59
CA TYR A 242 -10.39 0.21 7.34
C TYR A 242 -9.63 -0.57 6.25
N LEU A 243 -8.33 -0.31 6.09
CA LEU A 243 -7.48 -1.03 5.12
C LEU A 243 -7.35 -2.53 5.41
N ASN A 244 -7.47 -2.94 6.68
CA ASN A 244 -7.46 -4.34 7.11
C ASN A 244 -8.85 -4.99 7.06
N GLY A 245 -9.87 -4.32 6.50
CA GLY A 245 -11.24 -4.85 6.38
C GLY A 245 -12.08 -4.72 7.64
N PHE A 246 -11.62 -3.99 8.65
CA PHE A 246 -12.39 -3.64 9.84
C PHE A 246 -13.12 -2.32 9.59
N ASP A 247 -14.13 -2.38 8.72
CA ASP A 247 -14.84 -1.23 8.13
C ASP A 247 -15.95 -0.62 9.01
N PHE A 248 -16.12 -1.12 10.24
CA PHE A 248 -17.06 -0.57 11.25
C PHE A 248 -16.60 0.75 11.88
N VAL A 249 -15.61 1.42 11.28
CA VAL A 249 -15.04 2.70 11.69
C VAL A 249 -15.51 3.84 10.80
N ASN A 250 -15.63 5.04 11.36
CA ASN A 250 -15.99 6.24 10.59
C ASN A 250 -14.73 6.98 10.11
N VAL A 251 -14.28 6.72 8.88
CA VAL A 251 -13.10 7.40 8.32
C VAL A 251 -13.35 8.88 7.98
N GLN A 252 -14.62 9.30 7.84
CA GLN A 252 -14.98 10.71 7.60
C GLN A 252 -14.85 11.56 8.86
N SER A 253 -14.98 10.96 10.03
CA SER A 253 -14.83 11.61 11.32
C SER A 253 -14.33 10.59 12.36
N PRO A 254 -13.03 10.22 12.30
CA PRO A 254 -12.43 9.32 13.27
C PRO A 254 -12.66 9.81 14.69
N ASN A 255 -12.91 8.89 15.61
CA ASN A 255 -13.08 9.19 17.02
C ASN A 255 -12.55 8.02 17.85
N TRP A 256 -12.14 8.31 19.09
CA TRP A 256 -11.50 7.32 19.94
C TRP A 256 -12.41 6.12 20.28
N ILE A 257 -13.70 6.37 20.53
CA ILE A 257 -14.66 5.33 20.95
C ILE A 257 -14.86 4.27 19.86
N ASP A 258 -15.04 4.68 18.60
CA ASP A 258 -15.18 3.74 17.49
C ASP A 258 -13.85 3.04 17.19
N LEU A 259 -12.73 3.78 17.30
CA LEU A 259 -11.39 3.23 17.14
C LEU A 259 -11.13 2.10 18.16
N GLU A 260 -11.22 2.39 19.46
CA GLU A 260 -10.77 1.47 20.51
C GLU A 260 -11.59 0.16 20.52
N ARG A 261 -12.90 0.26 20.29
CA ARG A 261 -13.76 -0.92 20.11
C ARG A 261 -13.36 -1.76 18.89
N THR A 262 -13.08 -1.12 17.75
CA THR A 262 -12.77 -1.84 16.52
C THR A 262 -11.35 -2.38 16.53
N LEU A 263 -10.41 -1.65 17.14
CA LEU A 263 -9.05 -2.10 17.39
C LEU A 263 -9.02 -3.31 18.33
N TYR A 264 -9.88 -3.34 19.35
CA TYR A 264 -10.04 -4.50 20.22
C TYR A 264 -10.53 -5.73 19.43
N GLN A 265 -11.50 -5.56 18.51
CA GLN A 265 -11.95 -6.64 17.62
C GLN A 265 -10.83 -7.12 16.70
N PHE A 266 -10.06 -6.20 16.12
CA PHE A 266 -8.89 -6.53 15.31
C PHE A 266 -7.84 -7.31 16.13
N ALA A 267 -7.52 -6.83 17.33
CA ALA A 267 -6.56 -7.47 18.22
C ALA A 267 -7.01 -8.88 18.66
N SER A 268 -8.30 -9.04 18.94
CA SER A 268 -8.91 -10.35 19.23
C SER A 268 -8.83 -11.29 18.03
N PHE A 269 -9.16 -10.81 16.83
CA PHE A 269 -9.02 -11.56 15.58
C PHE A 269 -7.57 -12.01 15.34
N MET A 270 -6.62 -11.12 15.58
CA MET A 270 -5.18 -11.37 15.46
C MET A 270 -4.59 -12.17 16.63
N ARG A 271 -5.40 -12.54 17.63
CA ARG A 271 -4.97 -13.25 18.86
C ARG A 271 -3.81 -12.55 19.58
N LEU A 272 -3.88 -11.23 19.68
CA LEU A 272 -2.91 -10.42 20.44
C LEU A 272 -3.24 -10.43 21.94
N ASN A 273 -2.23 -10.19 22.78
CA ASN A 273 -2.44 -9.98 24.21
C ASN A 273 -3.17 -8.66 24.44
N VAL A 274 -4.45 -8.72 24.79
CA VAL A 274 -5.26 -7.52 25.04
C VAL A 274 -5.35 -7.25 26.54
N ILE A 275 -5.01 -6.04 26.97
CA ILE A 275 -5.15 -5.59 28.37
C ILE A 275 -6.58 -5.15 28.71
N GLY A 276 -7.49 -5.15 27.73
CA GLY A 276 -8.90 -4.76 27.85
C GLY A 276 -9.34 -3.77 26.77
N GLU A 277 -10.63 -3.42 26.76
CA GLU A 277 -11.16 -2.29 25.98
C GLU A 277 -10.61 -0.95 26.54
N GLY A 278 -10.64 0.11 25.73
CA GLY A 278 -10.28 1.48 26.10
C GLY A 278 -8.87 1.90 25.74
N VAL A 279 -8.05 0.99 25.22
CA VAL A 279 -6.61 1.20 25.01
C VAL A 279 -6.13 0.73 23.64
N ALA A 280 -5.12 1.43 23.11
CA ALA A 280 -4.32 0.99 21.97
C ALA A 280 -2.90 0.67 22.47
N THR A 281 -2.41 -0.54 22.25
CA THR A 281 -1.05 -0.95 22.65
C THR A 281 -0.10 -1.00 21.48
N GLU A 282 1.20 -0.96 21.75
CA GLU A 282 2.24 -1.13 20.73
C GLU A 282 2.01 -2.36 19.86
N ASP A 283 1.63 -3.50 20.45
CA ASP A 283 1.37 -4.73 19.70
C ASP A 283 0.17 -4.60 18.75
N MET A 284 -0.92 -3.96 19.20
CA MET A 284 -2.10 -3.72 18.36
C MET A 284 -1.78 -2.76 17.22
N ILE A 285 -1.09 -1.66 17.52
CA ILE A 285 -0.70 -0.65 16.53
C ILE A 285 0.24 -1.28 15.51
N THR A 286 1.25 -2.02 15.96
CA THR A 286 2.25 -2.62 15.07
C THR A 286 1.62 -3.66 14.15
N ALA A 287 0.80 -4.57 14.68
CA ALA A 287 0.12 -5.60 13.89
C ALA A 287 -0.82 -5.03 12.82
N LEU A 288 -1.32 -3.80 13.02
CA LEU A 288 -2.20 -3.12 12.07
C LEU A 288 -1.47 -2.68 10.79
N PHE A 289 -0.19 -2.31 10.89
CA PHE A 289 0.56 -1.74 9.77
C PHE A 289 1.55 -2.70 9.13
N ILE A 290 2.00 -3.72 9.87
CA ILE A 290 2.94 -4.71 9.37
C ILE A 290 2.50 -6.14 9.71
N SER A 291 2.52 -7.01 8.71
CA SER A 291 1.96 -8.37 8.79
C SER A 291 2.66 -9.27 9.81
N HIS A 292 3.94 -9.05 10.11
CA HIS A 292 4.65 -9.80 11.14
C HIS A 292 4.43 -9.26 12.56
N GLY A 293 3.76 -8.11 12.70
CA GLY A 293 3.55 -7.43 13.99
C GLY A 293 4.84 -7.10 14.73
N ASN A 294 4.73 -6.89 16.04
CA ASN A 294 5.88 -6.62 16.90
C ASN A 294 6.77 -7.87 17.01
N GLN A 295 8.02 -7.78 16.55
CA GLN A 295 8.98 -8.89 16.59
C GLN A 295 9.47 -9.21 18.01
N SER A 296 9.25 -8.30 18.96
CA SER A 296 9.50 -8.55 20.39
C SER A 296 8.39 -9.40 21.03
N ARG A 297 7.28 -9.64 20.33
CA ARG A 297 6.18 -10.48 20.81
C ARG A 297 6.64 -11.94 20.88
N GLY A 298 6.96 -12.37 22.09
CA GLY A 298 7.31 -13.76 22.39
C GLY A 298 6.08 -14.62 22.68
N PHE A 299 6.31 -15.92 22.89
CA PHE A 299 5.26 -16.86 23.28
C PHE A 299 4.56 -16.49 24.59
N ASP A 300 5.25 -15.81 25.52
CA ASP A 300 4.70 -15.37 26.81
C ASP A 300 3.53 -14.37 26.67
N TYR A 301 3.37 -13.77 25.48
CA TYR A 301 2.28 -12.85 25.16
C TYR A 301 1.03 -13.56 24.63
N ILE A 302 1.06 -14.88 24.54
CA ILE A 302 -0.06 -15.67 24.08
C ILE A 302 -0.93 -15.98 25.29
N ILE A 303 -2.15 -15.44 25.29
CA ILE A 303 -3.14 -15.80 26.32
C ILE A 303 -3.61 -17.23 26.00
N ALA A 304 -3.06 -18.21 26.70
CA ALA A 304 -3.62 -19.55 26.78
C ALA A 304 -4.73 -19.54 27.84
N GLU A 305 -5.95 -19.16 27.47
CA GLU A 305 -7.09 -19.34 28.36
C GLU A 305 -7.48 -20.83 28.39
N PRO A 306 -7.53 -21.48 29.57
CA PRO A 306 -8.01 -22.86 29.68
C PRO A 306 -9.50 -22.87 29.31
N GLY A 307 -9.84 -23.27 28.08
CA GLY A 307 -11.19 -22.99 27.58
C GLY A 307 -11.21 -22.54 26.12
N GLU A 308 -10.15 -21.87 25.67
CA GLU A 308 -10.10 -21.30 24.32
C GLU A 308 -9.15 -22.10 23.43
N HIS A 309 -9.65 -22.52 22.27
CA HIS A 309 -8.78 -22.98 21.21
C HIS A 309 -7.91 -21.83 20.70
N VAL A 310 -6.92 -22.23 19.90
CA VAL A 310 -6.57 -21.61 18.61
C VAL A 310 -5.15 -21.08 18.63
N MET A 311 -4.21 -21.99 18.35
CA MET A 311 -3.08 -21.65 17.49
C MET A 311 -2.90 -22.70 16.40
N GLY A 312 -2.92 -22.23 15.16
CA GLY A 312 -2.14 -22.86 14.12
C GLY A 312 -0.72 -22.32 14.23
N ILE A 313 0.27 -23.19 14.20
CA ILE A 313 1.65 -22.77 14.00
C ILE A 313 2.13 -23.30 12.66
N ASP A 314 2.99 -22.57 11.97
CA ASP A 314 3.77 -23.16 10.88
C ASP A 314 5.15 -23.57 11.39
N LEU A 315 5.64 -24.71 10.93
CA LEU A 315 6.98 -25.18 11.29
C LEU A 315 7.82 -25.31 10.03
N ALA A 316 8.92 -24.57 9.99
CA ALA A 316 9.90 -24.65 8.91
C ALA A 316 10.83 -25.87 9.02
N THR A 317 10.83 -26.58 10.14
CA THR A 317 11.65 -27.79 10.35
C THR A 317 10.74 -29.00 10.43
N ARG A 318 11.20 -30.12 9.88
CA ARG A 318 10.53 -31.42 10.04
C ARG A 318 10.38 -31.80 11.52
N LEU A 319 9.23 -32.38 11.87
CA LEU A 319 9.00 -33.01 13.17
C LEU A 319 9.60 -34.42 13.18
N GLU A 320 10.36 -34.76 14.21
CA GLU A 320 10.99 -36.09 14.40
C GLU A 320 10.63 -36.68 15.76
N ASP A 321 10.51 -38.02 15.81
CA ASP A 321 9.85 -38.77 16.88
C ASP A 321 8.40 -38.29 17.09
N LYS A 322 7.58 -38.95 17.93
CA LYS A 322 6.21 -38.48 18.18
C LYS A 322 6.21 -36.98 18.37
N THR A 323 5.10 -36.35 18.05
CA THR A 323 4.79 -34.95 18.28
C THR A 323 4.86 -34.53 19.76
N ASP A 324 5.80 -35.05 20.58
CA ASP A 324 6.21 -34.61 21.90
C ASP A 324 6.38 -33.09 21.97
N THR A 325 6.73 -32.44 20.85
CA THR A 325 6.64 -30.98 20.70
C THR A 325 5.27 -30.42 21.12
N PHE A 326 4.19 -31.10 20.75
CA PHE A 326 2.79 -30.75 21.04
C PHE A 326 2.17 -31.53 22.21
N SER A 327 2.66 -32.74 22.51
CA SER A 327 2.08 -33.62 23.55
C SER A 327 2.88 -33.72 24.85
N ASN A 328 4.02 -33.06 24.96
CA ASN A 328 4.78 -33.02 26.21
C ASN A 328 4.21 -31.96 27.14
N ASP A 329 3.64 -32.38 28.28
CA ASP A 329 3.07 -31.50 29.30
C ASP A 329 4.08 -30.49 29.88
N ASP A 330 5.39 -30.79 29.81
CA ASP A 330 6.46 -29.87 30.23
C ASP A 330 6.88 -28.88 29.12
N ALA A 331 6.36 -29.04 27.89
CA ALA A 331 6.66 -28.15 26.76
C ALA A 331 5.64 -27.01 26.68
N VAL A 332 6.15 -25.79 26.49
CA VAL A 332 5.37 -24.55 26.32
C VAL A 332 4.26 -24.69 25.28
N LEU A 333 4.50 -25.41 24.19
CA LEU A 333 3.54 -25.59 23.09
C LEU A 333 2.32 -26.44 23.47
N SER A 334 2.43 -27.36 24.45
CA SER A 334 1.30 -28.14 24.95
C SER A 334 0.28 -27.24 25.66
N SER A 335 0.75 -26.27 26.45
CA SER A 335 -0.12 -25.28 27.11
C SER A 335 -0.83 -24.33 26.15
N MET A 336 -0.42 -24.26 24.87
CA MET A 336 -1.02 -23.40 23.87
C MET A 336 -2.21 -24.05 23.14
N HIS A 337 -2.56 -25.30 23.47
CA HIS A 337 -3.70 -26.02 22.88
C HIS A 337 -3.72 -25.96 21.33
N ILE A 338 -2.55 -26.17 20.72
CA ILE A 338 -2.38 -26.14 19.26
C ILE A 338 -3.26 -27.22 18.63
N SER A 339 -4.10 -26.83 17.67
CA SER A 339 -5.08 -27.73 17.04
C SER A 339 -4.77 -28.04 15.58
N PHE A 340 -3.84 -27.31 14.96
CA PHE A 340 -3.32 -27.63 13.64
C PHE A 340 -1.90 -27.11 13.42
N VAL A 341 -1.18 -27.72 12.48
CA VAL A 341 0.18 -27.33 12.11
C VAL A 341 0.31 -27.10 10.61
N GLY A 342 0.87 -25.96 10.23
CA GLY A 342 1.33 -25.65 8.89
C GLY A 342 2.60 -26.40 8.55
N ARG A 343 2.56 -27.28 7.55
CA ARG A 343 3.71 -28.11 7.16
C ARG A 343 3.95 -28.07 5.67
N TYR A 344 5.23 -28.07 5.29
CA TYR A 344 5.66 -27.97 3.90
C TYR A 344 5.52 -29.32 3.21
N MET A 345 4.83 -29.36 2.07
CA MET A 345 4.66 -30.59 1.28
C MET A 345 5.91 -30.98 0.49
N GLN A 346 6.86 -30.06 0.38
CA GLN A 346 8.13 -30.28 -0.31
C GLN A 346 9.20 -29.32 0.22
N ASN A 347 10.46 -29.67 -0.06
CA ASN A 347 11.58 -28.75 0.05
C ASN A 347 11.69 -27.82 -1.17
N ALA A 348 12.25 -26.64 -0.96
CA ALA A 348 12.69 -25.79 -2.07
C ALA A 348 13.84 -26.49 -2.84
N PRO A 349 14.12 -26.13 -4.12
CA PRO A 349 15.16 -26.77 -4.93
C PRO A 349 16.56 -26.83 -4.31
N ASP A 350 16.90 -25.83 -3.48
CA ASP A 350 18.16 -25.75 -2.71
C ASP A 350 17.83 -25.45 -1.24
N PRO A 351 17.38 -26.45 -0.46
CA PRO A 351 16.85 -26.20 0.87
C PRO A 351 17.98 -25.95 1.87
N VAL A 352 17.86 -24.87 2.65
CA VAL A 352 18.72 -24.60 3.82
C VAL A 352 18.32 -25.47 5.02
N LEU A 353 17.04 -25.86 5.10
CA LEU A 353 16.46 -26.74 6.11
C LEU A 353 15.62 -27.82 5.43
N ASP A 354 15.58 -29.02 6.02
CA ASP A 354 14.63 -30.05 5.62
C ASP A 354 13.24 -29.72 6.21
N LYS A 355 12.41 -29.10 5.39
CA LYS A 355 11.07 -28.64 5.75
C LYS A 355 9.99 -29.67 5.42
N GLU A 356 10.25 -30.51 4.43
CA GLU A 356 9.30 -31.43 3.81
C GLU A 356 8.73 -32.44 4.81
N MET A 357 7.41 -32.49 4.90
CA MET A 357 6.72 -33.47 5.72
C MET A 357 6.78 -34.87 5.12
N THR A 358 6.79 -35.88 5.98
CA THR A 358 6.80 -37.29 5.57
C THR A 358 5.43 -37.94 5.79
N LEU A 359 5.18 -39.08 5.15
CA LEU A 359 3.97 -39.87 5.42
C LEU A 359 3.89 -40.32 6.89
N GLU A 360 5.03 -40.68 7.49
CA GLU A 360 5.09 -41.06 8.91
C GLU A 360 4.71 -39.88 9.82
N GLU A 361 5.20 -38.67 9.52
CA GLU A 361 4.82 -37.45 10.23
C GLU A 361 3.31 -37.17 10.11
N ILE A 362 2.75 -37.32 8.91
CA ILE A 362 1.31 -37.16 8.67
C ILE A 362 0.51 -38.17 9.48
N ASP A 363 0.86 -39.46 9.42
CA ASP A 363 0.17 -40.51 10.17
C ASP A 363 0.18 -40.22 11.68
N GLN A 364 1.33 -39.80 12.21
CA GLN A 364 1.46 -39.44 13.64
C GLN A 364 0.60 -38.24 14.02
N LEU A 365 0.55 -37.18 13.20
CA LEU A 365 -0.29 -36.02 13.44
C LEU A 365 -1.79 -36.38 13.38
N LEU A 366 -2.20 -37.25 12.46
CA LEU A 366 -3.59 -37.67 12.31
C LEU A 366 -4.08 -38.60 13.43
N GLU A 367 -3.17 -39.26 14.15
CA GLU A 367 -3.50 -40.03 15.37
C GLU A 367 -3.74 -39.13 16.60
N MET A 368 -3.32 -37.86 16.54
CA MET A 368 -3.52 -36.93 17.64
C MET A 368 -4.95 -36.40 17.69
N THR A 369 -5.38 -36.10 18.91
CA THR A 369 -6.66 -35.44 19.19
C THR A 369 -6.45 -34.29 20.15
N VAL A 370 -7.26 -33.25 20.01
CA VAL A 370 -7.35 -32.15 20.97
C VAL A 370 -8.78 -32.07 21.49
N GLU A 371 -8.94 -31.79 22.78
CA GLU A 371 -10.25 -31.52 23.35
C GLU A 371 -10.63 -30.08 23.05
N ASP A 372 -11.79 -29.90 22.44
CA ASP A 372 -12.42 -28.61 22.24
C ASP A 372 -12.79 -28.02 23.58
N PRO A 373 -12.14 -26.94 24.02
CA PRO A 373 -12.29 -26.49 25.39
C PRO A 373 -13.56 -25.67 25.61
N ASP A 374 -14.24 -25.21 24.55
CA ASP A 374 -15.56 -24.56 24.58
C ASP A 374 -16.72 -25.57 24.69
N THR A 375 -16.59 -26.71 23.99
CA THR A 375 -17.66 -27.71 23.83
C THR A 375 -17.38 -29.03 24.53
N GLY A 376 -16.15 -29.26 25.00
CA GLY A 376 -15.64 -30.53 25.52
C GLY A 376 -15.49 -31.63 24.47
N MET A 377 -15.59 -31.29 23.18
CA MET A 377 -15.60 -32.27 22.09
C MET A 377 -14.18 -32.65 21.67
N ILE A 378 -13.86 -33.95 21.64
CA ILE A 378 -12.59 -34.41 21.08
C ILE A 378 -12.60 -34.25 19.56
N ILE A 379 -11.69 -33.45 19.02
CA ILE A 379 -11.46 -33.24 17.58
C ILE A 379 -10.07 -33.77 17.17
N GLY A 380 -9.91 -34.13 15.90
CA GLY A 380 -8.60 -34.54 15.36
C GLY A 380 -7.67 -33.36 15.14
N PHE A 381 -6.36 -33.59 15.25
CA PHE A 381 -5.34 -32.57 14.97
C PHE A 381 -5.24 -32.30 13.46
N GLY A 382 -5.21 -31.03 13.07
CA GLY A 382 -5.21 -30.60 11.68
C GLY A 382 -3.82 -30.43 11.08
N ILE A 383 -3.71 -30.61 9.76
CA ILE A 383 -2.53 -30.25 8.98
C ILE A 383 -2.94 -29.21 7.95
N ALA A 384 -2.25 -28.07 7.93
CA ALA A 384 -2.40 -27.05 6.90
C ALA A 384 -1.24 -27.22 5.88
N PRO A 385 -1.49 -27.84 4.71
CA PRO A 385 -0.43 -28.10 3.75
C PRO A 385 0.06 -26.82 3.09
N ILE A 386 1.37 -26.64 3.10
CA ILE A 386 2.07 -25.50 2.53
C ILE A 386 2.84 -25.95 1.28
N TRP A 387 2.65 -25.22 0.19
CA TRP A 387 3.44 -25.33 -1.01
C TRP A 387 4.37 -24.12 -1.14
N GLN A 388 5.68 -24.35 -1.05
CA GLN A 388 6.70 -23.33 -1.30
C GLN A 388 7.75 -23.91 -2.27
N THR A 389 8.13 -23.12 -3.28
CA THR A 389 9.22 -23.41 -4.23
C THR A 389 10.27 -22.28 -4.14
N SER A 390 11.12 -22.15 -5.16
CA SER A 390 12.06 -21.03 -5.33
C SER A 390 11.37 -19.74 -5.82
N ALA A 391 10.15 -19.44 -5.41
CA ALA A 391 9.39 -18.26 -5.84
C ALA A 391 9.95 -16.97 -5.21
N ASN A 392 11.25 -16.72 -5.36
CA ASN A 392 12.04 -15.72 -4.63
C ASN A 392 12.66 -14.64 -5.56
N GLY A 393 12.14 -14.50 -6.78
CA GLY A 393 12.65 -13.54 -7.76
C GLY A 393 11.64 -13.22 -8.87
N PRO A 394 11.75 -12.04 -9.50
CA PRO A 394 10.79 -11.58 -10.50
C PRO A 394 10.69 -12.51 -11.71
N ASP A 395 11.80 -13.15 -12.11
CA ASP A 395 11.86 -14.08 -13.26
C ASP A 395 11.01 -15.35 -13.05
N TYR A 396 10.62 -15.65 -11.80
CA TYR A 396 9.73 -16.76 -11.49
C TYR A 396 8.29 -16.48 -11.96
N PHE A 397 7.84 -15.24 -11.86
CA PHE A 397 6.45 -14.82 -12.05
C PHE A 397 6.14 -14.54 -13.53
N ILE A 398 6.05 -15.63 -14.30
CA ILE A 398 5.70 -15.61 -15.73
C ILE A 398 4.28 -16.12 -15.99
N PRO A 399 3.65 -15.77 -17.13
CA PRO A 399 2.34 -16.31 -17.51
C PRO A 399 2.32 -17.85 -17.47
N GLY A 400 1.30 -18.42 -16.82
CA GLY A 400 1.14 -19.88 -16.64
C GLY A 400 1.90 -20.49 -15.46
N ARG A 401 2.76 -19.74 -14.76
CA ARG A 401 3.48 -20.24 -13.58
C ARG A 401 2.54 -20.72 -12.48
N GLY A 402 1.55 -19.91 -12.09
CA GLY A 402 0.60 -20.26 -11.03
C GLY A 402 -0.20 -21.54 -11.32
N THR A 403 -0.57 -21.79 -12.59
CA THR A 403 -1.23 -23.04 -12.99
C THR A 403 -0.30 -24.24 -12.83
N THR A 404 0.96 -24.09 -13.21
CA THR A 404 1.97 -25.14 -13.05
C THR A 404 2.19 -25.45 -11.56
N ASP A 405 2.33 -24.42 -10.73
CA ASP A 405 2.55 -24.58 -9.30
C ASP A 405 1.36 -25.25 -8.62
N ALA A 406 0.13 -24.87 -8.98
CA ALA A 406 -1.08 -25.52 -8.48
C ALA A 406 -1.15 -27.00 -8.88
N GLN A 407 -0.78 -27.36 -10.12
CA GLN A 407 -0.75 -28.76 -10.58
C GLN A 407 0.30 -29.60 -9.84
N LEU A 408 1.49 -29.03 -9.62
CA LEU A 408 2.55 -29.69 -8.87
C LEU A 408 2.16 -29.87 -7.39
N ALA A 409 1.58 -28.84 -6.79
CA ALA A 409 1.06 -28.89 -5.42
C ALA A 409 -0.01 -29.97 -5.27
N HIS A 410 -0.96 -30.05 -6.21
CA HIS A 410 -2.00 -31.07 -6.23
C HIS A 410 -1.41 -32.49 -6.38
N THR A 411 -0.49 -32.69 -7.32
CA THR A 411 0.18 -33.98 -7.52
C THR A 411 0.93 -34.43 -6.26
N ARG A 412 1.57 -33.48 -5.56
CA ARG A 412 2.28 -33.77 -4.32
C ARG A 412 1.32 -34.09 -3.18
N ALA A 413 0.22 -33.36 -3.04
CA ALA A 413 -0.82 -33.63 -2.06
C ALA A 413 -1.42 -35.04 -2.25
N ASP A 414 -1.69 -35.44 -3.50
CA ASP A 414 -2.14 -36.80 -3.84
C ASP A 414 -1.11 -37.86 -3.42
N ALA A 415 0.18 -37.60 -3.66
CA ALA A 415 1.26 -38.51 -3.26
C ALA A 415 1.42 -38.62 -1.74
N LEU A 416 1.03 -37.59 -0.99
CA LEU A 416 0.98 -37.58 0.47
C LEU A 416 -0.35 -38.12 1.03
N GLY A 417 -1.28 -38.53 0.17
CA GLY A 417 -2.58 -39.08 0.58
C GLY A 417 -3.58 -38.06 1.13
N MET A 418 -3.41 -36.78 0.79
CA MET A 418 -4.30 -35.72 1.27
C MET A 418 -5.71 -35.83 0.65
N PRO A 419 -6.79 -35.62 1.43
CA PRO A 419 -8.15 -35.58 0.90
C PRO A 419 -8.37 -34.47 -0.14
N GLY A 420 -9.32 -34.69 -1.04
CA GLY A 420 -9.60 -33.77 -2.15
C GLY A 420 -10.29 -32.45 -1.76
N ASP A 421 -10.73 -32.30 -0.52
CA ASP A 421 -11.38 -31.12 0.04
C ASP A 421 -10.46 -30.28 0.95
N VAL A 422 -9.14 -30.50 0.87
CA VAL A 422 -8.13 -29.74 1.62
C VAL A 422 -7.65 -28.51 0.84
N THR A 423 -7.61 -27.36 1.51
CA THR A 423 -6.99 -26.14 0.98
C THR A 423 -5.47 -26.21 1.13
N ILE A 424 -4.77 -26.03 0.01
CA ILE A 424 -3.30 -25.89 -0.01
C ILE A 424 -2.93 -24.40 -0.01
N PHE A 425 -2.04 -24.01 0.90
CA PHE A 425 -1.53 -22.64 0.98
C PHE A 425 -0.27 -22.50 0.11
N LEU A 426 -0.33 -21.66 -0.92
CA LEU A 426 0.83 -21.35 -1.77
C LEU A 426 1.59 -20.15 -1.22
N LEU A 427 2.87 -20.36 -0.91
CA LEU A 427 3.78 -19.32 -0.41
C LEU A 427 4.73 -18.88 -1.51
N CYS A 428 4.69 -17.58 -1.80
CA CYS A 428 5.62 -16.86 -2.67
C CYS A 428 6.47 -15.93 -1.79
N SER A 429 7.75 -15.75 -2.12
CA SER A 429 8.73 -15.07 -1.26
C SER A 429 9.37 -13.85 -1.92
#